data_AF-A0A9W3A1A4-F1
#
_entry.id   AF-A0A9W3A1A4-F1
#
_cell.length_a   1.000
_cell.length_b   1.000
_cell.length_c   1.000
_cell.angle_alpha   90.00
_cell.angle_beta   90.00
_cell.angle_gamma   90.00
#
_symmetry.space_group_name_H-M   'P 1'
#
loop_
_entity.id
_entity.type
_entity.pdbx_description
1 polymer ?
#
loop_
_entity_poly.entity_id
_entity_poly.type
_entity_poly.pdbx_seq_one_letter_code
_entity_poly.pdbx_strand_id
1 'polypeptide(L)'
;MASNMTFADWRAATSESLMTTAENLLDNLEDIADLLTEINDKYIKHVGDVVDDERDQIIQKFHEGVDSARNIVGVLKREKWRLSKREMSVEMRMGELEDYKLHLKNDMSSLNETVDALSMRIVQLENQLVEAQELTETLEWEKADFKRLYEETTNKLSDYMTKFPASSKIETNSPGYLASENKTLRQQLSDLTEENKHLKELVRMKDSYSSEPIHDDHVARLTRDFLRELSNLDDNVSPENGTEG
;
A
#
# COMPACT_ATOMS: atom_id res chain seq x y z
N MET A 1 43.25 22.92 -24.33
CA MET A 1 43.24 21.46 -24.16
C MET A 1 44.19 21.15 -23.02
N ALA A 2 43.67 20.91 -21.81
CA ALA A 2 44.51 20.51 -20.68
C ALA A 2 44.81 19.01 -20.86
N SER A 3 46.09 18.66 -20.96
CA SER A 3 46.51 17.26 -20.96
C SER A 3 46.22 16.68 -19.58
N ASN A 4 45.20 15.82 -19.46
CA ASN A 4 44.94 15.03 -18.26
C ASN A 4 45.99 13.91 -18.17
N MET A 5 47.25 14.30 -18.04
CA MET A 5 48.34 13.38 -17.78
C MET A 5 48.27 13.02 -16.31
N THR A 6 47.92 11.77 -16.02
CA THR A 6 47.83 11.31 -14.64
C THR A 6 49.23 11.26 -14.02
N PHE A 7 49.30 11.24 -12.70
CA PHE A 7 50.58 11.11 -12.00
C PHE A 7 51.32 9.80 -12.36
N ALA A 8 50.57 8.75 -12.71
CA ALA A 8 51.11 7.49 -13.23
C ALA A 8 51.73 7.69 -14.63
N ASP A 9 51.05 8.39 -15.53
CA ASP A 9 51.57 8.72 -16.87
C ASP A 9 52.84 9.57 -16.80
N TRP A 10 52.89 10.53 -15.87
CA TRP A 10 54.08 11.36 -15.67
C TRP A 10 55.28 10.55 -15.17
N ARG A 11 55.08 9.61 -14.22
CA ARG A 11 56.13 8.70 -13.74
C ARG A 11 56.59 7.73 -14.82
N ALA A 12 55.67 7.15 -15.58
CA ALA A 12 55.99 6.22 -16.66
C ALA A 12 56.89 6.93 -17.68
N ALA A 13 56.51 8.15 -18.10
CA ALA A 13 57.28 8.96 -19.01
C ALA A 13 58.67 9.33 -18.46
N THR A 14 58.80 9.67 -17.17
CA THR A 14 60.11 9.98 -16.57
C THR A 14 60.99 8.74 -16.39
N SER A 15 60.44 7.61 -15.95
CA SER A 15 61.19 6.35 -15.78
C SER A 15 61.63 5.76 -17.11
N GLU A 16 60.82 5.88 -18.15
CA GLU A 16 61.18 5.49 -19.51
C GLU A 16 62.24 6.40 -20.09
N SER A 17 62.06 7.72 -19.96
CA SER A 17 63.06 8.72 -20.38
C SER A 17 64.42 8.52 -19.70
N LEU A 18 64.45 8.19 -18.40
CA LEU A 18 65.70 7.95 -17.66
C LEU A 18 66.42 6.68 -18.12
N MET A 19 65.70 5.58 -18.37
CA MET A 19 66.33 4.35 -18.88
C MET A 19 66.87 4.55 -20.30
N THR A 20 66.09 5.19 -21.18
CA THR A 20 66.55 5.54 -22.54
C THR A 20 67.78 6.44 -22.49
N THR A 21 67.82 7.40 -21.56
CA THR A 21 69.00 8.26 -21.37
C THR A 21 70.21 7.48 -20.89
N ALA A 22 70.03 6.54 -19.96
CA ALA A 22 71.11 5.69 -19.46
C ALA A 22 71.67 4.75 -20.54
N GLU A 23 70.81 4.25 -21.42
CA GLU A 23 71.19 3.44 -22.58
C GLU A 23 71.99 4.26 -23.60
N ASN A 24 71.47 5.44 -23.99
CA ASN A 24 72.18 6.33 -24.91
C ASN A 24 73.54 6.79 -24.35
N LEU A 25 73.63 7.03 -23.04
CA LEU A 25 74.89 7.39 -22.39
C LEU A 25 75.88 6.21 -22.42
N LEU A 26 75.41 4.99 -22.20
CA LEU A 26 76.25 3.80 -22.28
C LEU A 26 76.79 3.59 -23.70
N ASP A 27 75.94 3.70 -24.72
CA ASP A 27 76.34 3.58 -26.13
C ASP A 27 77.43 4.62 -26.48
N ASN A 28 77.26 5.88 -26.05
CA ASN A 28 78.28 6.91 -26.24
C ASN A 28 79.60 6.62 -25.49
N LEU A 29 79.54 6.03 -24.30
CA LEU A 29 80.73 5.67 -23.53
C LEU A 29 81.47 4.48 -24.16
N GLU A 30 80.74 3.54 -24.77
CA GLU A 30 81.30 2.44 -25.55
C GLU A 30 82.02 2.96 -26.79
N ASP A 31 81.41 3.88 -27.55
CA ASP A 31 82.03 4.54 -28.70
C ASP A 31 83.32 5.30 -28.30
N ILE A 32 83.30 5.99 -27.15
CA ILE A 32 84.48 6.68 -26.62
C ILE A 32 85.58 5.69 -26.23
N ALA A 33 85.22 4.53 -25.67
CA ALA A 33 86.19 3.50 -25.29
C ALA A 33 86.93 2.96 -26.52
N ASP A 34 86.19 2.69 -27.60
CA ASP A 34 86.73 2.23 -28.88
C ASP A 34 87.63 3.29 -29.53
N LEU A 35 87.20 4.57 -29.54
CA LEU A 35 88.01 5.69 -30.03
C LEU A 35 89.30 5.88 -29.23
N LEU A 36 89.26 5.75 -27.91
CA LEU A 36 90.45 5.86 -27.06
C LEU A 36 91.47 4.75 -27.36
N THR A 37 90.98 3.52 -27.59
CA THR A 37 91.80 2.38 -28.01
C THR A 37 92.40 2.62 -29.40
N GLU A 38 91.59 3.09 -30.36
CA GLU A 38 92.04 3.38 -31.72
C GLU A 38 93.12 4.48 -31.75
N ILE A 39 92.92 5.58 -31.02
CA ILE A 39 93.90 6.68 -30.91
C ILE A 39 95.21 6.16 -30.30
N ASN A 40 95.12 5.30 -29.29
CA ASN A 40 96.28 4.71 -28.65
C ASN A 40 97.11 3.84 -29.60
N ASP A 41 96.45 2.93 -30.28
CA ASP A 41 97.12 1.94 -31.11
C ASP A 41 97.62 2.53 -32.43
N LYS A 42 96.85 3.41 -33.09
CA LYS A 42 97.20 3.93 -34.42
C LYS A 42 98.11 5.16 -34.40
N TYR A 43 97.94 6.05 -33.42
CA TYR A 43 98.54 7.39 -33.49
C TYR A 43 99.63 7.63 -32.46
N ILE A 44 99.68 6.89 -31.36
CA ILE A 44 100.62 7.18 -30.27
C ILE A 44 101.69 6.09 -30.15
N LYS A 45 101.32 4.80 -30.13
CA LYS A 45 102.31 3.70 -30.16
C LYS A 45 103.20 3.70 -31.40
N HIS A 46 102.77 4.32 -32.51
CA HIS A 46 103.55 4.43 -33.75
C HIS A 46 104.47 5.64 -33.85
N VAL A 47 104.34 6.65 -32.96
CA VAL A 47 105.05 7.94 -33.09
C VAL A 47 106.27 8.05 -32.15
N GLY A 48 106.38 7.23 -31.12
CA GLY A 48 107.56 7.20 -30.24
C GLY A 48 107.66 5.92 -29.42
N ASP A 49 108.88 5.39 -29.31
CA ASP A 49 109.26 4.11 -28.67
C ASP A 49 109.15 4.13 -27.12
N VAL A 50 108.21 4.90 -26.57
CA VAL A 50 107.96 4.99 -25.13
C VAL A 50 106.50 4.62 -24.89
N VAL A 51 106.30 3.38 -24.47
CA VAL A 51 105.04 2.90 -23.91
C VAL A 51 104.80 3.67 -22.61
N ASP A 52 103.81 4.55 -22.58
CA ASP A 52 103.39 5.25 -21.37
C ASP A 52 102.40 4.36 -20.61
N ASP A 53 102.92 3.48 -19.75
CA ASP A 53 102.17 2.50 -18.96
C ASP A 53 101.02 3.13 -18.15
N GLU A 54 101.13 4.40 -17.76
CA GLU A 54 100.07 5.11 -17.04
C GLU A 54 98.84 5.35 -17.91
N ARG A 55 99.04 5.64 -19.20
CA ARG A 55 97.96 5.88 -20.15
C ARG A 55 97.22 4.61 -20.52
N ASP A 56 97.95 3.52 -20.76
CA ASP A 56 97.34 2.21 -21.01
C ASP A 56 96.51 1.76 -19.80
N GLN A 57 96.98 2.02 -18.57
CA GLN A 57 96.21 1.81 -17.35
C GLN A 57 94.95 2.67 -17.26
N ILE A 58 94.99 3.94 -17.72
CA ILE A 58 93.81 4.82 -17.73
C ILE A 58 92.76 4.31 -18.72
N ILE A 59 93.18 3.91 -19.92
CA ILE A 59 92.27 3.36 -20.95
C ILE A 59 91.66 2.04 -20.46
N GLN A 60 92.45 1.18 -19.83
CA GLN A 60 91.95 -0.06 -19.24
C GLN A 60 90.91 0.21 -18.13
N LYS A 61 91.20 1.14 -17.20
CA LYS A 61 90.24 1.54 -16.16
C LYS A 61 88.95 2.13 -16.73
N PHE A 62 89.04 2.85 -17.85
CA PHE A 62 87.87 3.36 -18.54
C PHE A 62 86.99 2.21 -19.09
N HIS A 63 87.60 1.22 -19.75
CA HIS A 63 86.87 0.03 -20.24
C HIS A 63 86.23 -0.76 -19.10
N GLU A 64 86.96 -0.99 -18.00
CA GLU A 64 86.41 -1.62 -16.79
C GLU A 64 85.23 -0.83 -16.22
N GLY A 65 85.28 0.50 -16.28
CA GLY A 65 84.18 1.39 -15.91
C GLY A 65 82.96 1.26 -16.81
N VAL A 66 83.16 1.19 -18.14
CA VAL A 66 82.10 0.99 -19.14
C VAL A 66 81.45 -0.39 -18.98
N ASP A 67 82.24 -1.44 -18.77
CA ASP A 67 81.73 -2.79 -18.50
C ASP A 67 80.91 -2.87 -17.21
N SER A 68 81.37 -2.18 -16.16
CA SER A 68 80.63 -2.05 -14.91
C SER A 68 79.29 -1.33 -15.13
N ALA A 69 79.29 -0.22 -15.87
CA ALA A 69 78.09 0.53 -16.23
C ALA A 69 77.10 -0.33 -17.05
N ARG A 70 77.61 -1.10 -18.02
CA ARG A 70 76.82 -2.04 -18.83
C ARG A 70 76.13 -3.09 -17.97
N ASN A 71 76.84 -3.67 -17.01
CA ASN A 71 76.25 -4.64 -16.09
C ASN A 71 75.16 -4.01 -15.21
N ILE A 72 75.38 -2.80 -14.69
CA ILE A 72 74.39 -2.06 -13.89
C ILE A 72 73.13 -1.77 -14.71
N VAL A 73 73.27 -1.25 -15.93
CA VAL A 73 72.13 -1.00 -16.84
C VAL A 73 71.37 -2.30 -17.13
N GLY A 74 72.08 -3.41 -17.33
CA GLY A 74 71.47 -4.74 -17.51
C GLY A 74 70.69 -5.25 -16.29
N VAL A 75 71.15 -4.98 -15.07
CA VAL A 75 70.39 -5.27 -13.84
C VAL A 75 69.15 -4.38 -13.74
N LEU A 76 69.30 -3.08 -14.00
CA LEU A 76 68.19 -2.12 -13.95
C LEU A 76 67.09 -2.43 -14.97
N LYS A 77 67.46 -2.85 -16.20
CA LYS A 77 66.49 -3.31 -17.21
C LYS A 77 65.65 -4.48 -16.72
N ARG A 78 66.29 -5.51 -16.15
CA ARG A 78 65.61 -6.69 -15.60
C ARG A 78 64.70 -6.31 -14.44
N GLU A 79 65.16 -5.44 -13.56
CA GLU A 79 64.38 -4.99 -12.41
C GLU A 79 63.18 -4.12 -12.83
N LYS A 80 63.35 -3.21 -13.79
CA LYS A 80 62.24 -2.45 -14.40
C LYS A 80 61.17 -3.38 -14.99
N TRP A 81 61.58 -4.40 -15.74
CA TRP A 81 60.65 -5.38 -16.31
C TRP A 81 59.90 -6.16 -15.21
N ARG A 82 60.62 -6.59 -14.17
CA ARG A 82 60.03 -7.31 -13.03
C ARG A 82 59.02 -6.45 -12.29
N LEU A 83 59.33 -5.18 -12.04
CA LEU A 83 58.45 -4.24 -11.36
C LEU A 83 57.22 -3.93 -12.20
N SER A 84 57.38 -3.65 -13.50
CA SER A 84 56.25 -3.39 -14.42
C SER A 84 55.26 -4.57 -14.46
N LYS A 85 55.75 -5.82 -14.47
CA LYS A 85 54.89 -7.00 -14.40
C LYS A 85 54.11 -7.08 -13.07
N ARG A 86 54.72 -6.70 -11.95
CA ARG A 86 54.05 -6.69 -10.64
C ARG A 86 53.03 -5.56 -10.55
N GLU A 87 53.34 -4.40 -11.12
CA GLU A 87 52.43 -3.26 -11.19
C GLU A 87 51.14 -3.64 -11.93
N MET A 88 51.26 -4.20 -13.13
CA MET A 88 50.09 -4.69 -13.90
C MET A 88 49.28 -5.73 -13.10
N SER A 89 49.93 -6.65 -12.40
CA SER A 89 49.24 -7.64 -11.56
C SER A 89 48.49 -7.00 -10.39
N VAL A 90 49.04 -5.94 -9.79
CA VAL A 90 48.38 -5.21 -8.70
C VAL A 90 47.22 -4.41 -9.24
N GLU A 91 47.37 -3.76 -10.39
CA GLU A 91 46.31 -2.99 -11.04
C GLU A 91 45.11 -3.87 -11.38
N MET A 92 45.33 -5.05 -11.96
CA MET A 92 44.25 -6.02 -12.21
C MET A 92 43.51 -6.40 -10.92
N ARG A 93 44.26 -6.69 -9.85
CA ARG A 93 43.67 -7.08 -8.56
C ARG A 93 42.93 -5.91 -7.88
N MET A 94 43.39 -4.68 -8.09
CA MET A 94 42.67 -3.49 -7.66
C MET A 94 41.34 -3.34 -8.41
N GLY A 95 41.35 -3.54 -9.73
CA GLY A 95 40.12 -3.55 -10.53
C GLY A 95 39.10 -4.58 -10.04
N GLU A 96 39.54 -5.82 -9.80
CA GLU A 96 38.67 -6.86 -9.21
C GLU A 96 38.09 -6.44 -7.86
N LEU A 97 38.89 -5.80 -6.99
CA LEU A 97 38.42 -5.30 -5.69
C LEU A 97 37.43 -4.14 -5.83
N GLU A 98 37.61 -3.27 -6.81
CA GLU A 98 36.67 -2.19 -7.12
C GLU A 98 35.33 -2.74 -7.62
N ASP A 99 35.36 -3.78 -8.47
CA ASP A 99 34.17 -4.49 -8.92
C ASP A 99 33.44 -5.17 -7.75
N TYR A 100 34.16 -5.89 -6.89
CA TYR A 100 33.57 -6.48 -5.68
C TYR A 100 32.94 -5.41 -4.78
N LYS A 101 33.63 -4.27 -4.57
CA LYS A 101 33.10 -3.16 -3.80
C LYS A 101 31.80 -2.60 -4.40
N LEU A 102 31.72 -2.51 -5.73
CA LEU A 102 30.51 -2.06 -6.43
C LEU A 102 29.36 -3.05 -6.24
N HIS A 103 29.62 -4.36 -6.39
CA HIS A 103 28.63 -5.41 -6.13
C HIS A 103 28.10 -5.36 -4.70
N LEU A 104 28.97 -5.30 -3.69
CA LEU A 104 28.55 -5.18 -2.29
C LEU A 104 27.69 -3.93 -2.04
N LYS A 105 28.01 -2.81 -2.69
CA LYS A 105 27.21 -1.58 -2.56
C LYS A 105 25.80 -1.76 -3.12
N ASN A 106 25.67 -2.45 -4.25
CA ASN A 106 24.37 -2.74 -4.87
C ASN A 106 23.56 -3.71 -4.01
N ASP A 107 24.20 -4.77 -3.49
CA ASP A 107 23.55 -5.73 -2.58
C ASP A 107 23.04 -5.05 -1.31
N MET A 108 23.84 -4.14 -0.73
CA MET A 108 23.42 -3.36 0.44
C MET A 108 22.23 -2.45 0.13
N SER A 109 22.19 -1.84 -1.06
CA SER A 109 21.05 -1.02 -1.50
C SER A 109 19.78 -1.86 -1.61
N SER A 110 19.87 -3.01 -2.27
CA SER A 110 18.73 -3.93 -2.43
C SER A 110 18.24 -4.49 -1.09
N LEU A 111 19.15 -4.77 -0.16
CA LEU A 111 18.80 -5.18 1.19
C LEU A 111 18.05 -4.07 1.94
N ASN A 112 18.52 -2.83 1.86
CA ASN A 112 17.84 -1.69 2.48
C ASN A 112 16.43 -1.50 1.92
N GLU A 113 16.25 -1.59 0.60
CA GLU A 113 14.91 -1.53 -0.03
C GLU A 113 13.97 -2.62 0.50
N THR A 114 14.50 -3.83 0.70
CA THR A 114 13.73 -4.95 1.27
C THR A 114 13.35 -4.68 2.73
N VAL A 115 14.27 -4.13 3.52
CA VAL A 115 14.03 -3.75 4.92
C VAL A 115 12.95 -2.66 5.01
N ASP A 116 13.01 -1.65 4.15
CA ASP A 116 12.00 -0.58 4.10
C ASP A 116 10.62 -1.13 3.74
N ALA A 117 10.54 -2.00 2.74
CA ALA A 117 9.30 -2.66 2.33
C ALA A 117 8.70 -3.51 3.46
N LEU A 118 9.53 -4.30 4.16
CA LEU A 118 9.10 -5.09 5.31
C LEU A 118 8.66 -4.20 6.48
N SER A 119 9.35 -3.09 6.73
CA SER A 119 9.00 -2.14 7.79
C SER A 119 7.63 -1.51 7.55
N MET A 120 7.34 -1.09 6.31
CA MET A 120 6.00 -0.62 5.97
C MET A 120 4.94 -1.72 6.11
N ARG A 121 5.29 -2.96 5.74
CA ARG A 121 4.36 -4.09 5.85
C ARG A 121 4.02 -4.41 7.30
N ILE A 122 4.97 -4.29 8.22
CA ILE A 122 4.74 -4.45 9.66
C ILE A 122 3.71 -3.42 10.15
N VAL A 123 3.93 -2.13 9.85
CA VAL A 123 3.00 -1.06 10.26
C VAL A 123 1.59 -1.30 9.70
N GLN A 124 1.47 -1.74 8.44
CA GLN A 124 0.17 -2.10 7.86
C GLN A 124 -0.51 -3.24 8.61
N LEU A 125 0.23 -4.30 8.95
CA LEU A 125 -0.30 -5.44 9.70
C LEU A 125 -0.69 -5.06 11.12
N GLU A 126 0.08 -4.19 11.78
CA GLU A 126 -0.25 -3.65 13.11
C GLU A 126 -1.55 -2.85 13.07
N ASN A 127 -1.74 -1.98 12.08
CA ASN A 127 -3.01 -1.24 11.92
C ASN A 127 -4.19 -2.18 11.68
N GLN A 128 -4.03 -3.17 10.79
CA GLN A 128 -5.06 -4.18 10.53
C GLN A 128 -5.40 -5.00 11.78
N LEU A 129 -4.40 -5.29 12.63
CA LEU A 129 -4.60 -5.99 13.88
C LEU A 129 -5.42 -5.14 14.87
N VAL A 130 -5.10 -3.84 14.99
CA VAL A 130 -5.84 -2.92 15.84
C VAL A 130 -7.29 -2.79 15.39
N GLU A 131 -7.54 -2.56 14.09
CA GLU A 131 -8.89 -2.49 13.53
C GLU A 131 -9.69 -3.78 13.78
N ALA A 132 -9.05 -4.95 13.63
CA ALA A 132 -9.68 -6.23 13.90
C ALA A 132 -10.01 -6.41 15.40
N GLN A 133 -9.16 -5.91 16.30
CA GLN A 133 -9.39 -5.94 17.74
C GLN A 133 -10.56 -5.05 18.14
N GLU A 134 -10.63 -3.82 17.64
CA GLU A 134 -11.74 -2.88 17.89
C GLU A 134 -13.08 -3.44 17.39
N LEU A 135 -13.08 -4.04 16.20
CA LEU A 135 -14.27 -4.71 15.65
C LEU A 135 -14.71 -5.89 16.53
N THR A 136 -13.75 -6.68 17.01
CA THR A 136 -14.03 -7.84 17.87
C THR A 136 -14.67 -7.40 19.19
N GLU A 137 -14.13 -6.37 19.84
CA GLU A 137 -14.70 -5.80 21.06
C GLU A 137 -16.14 -5.28 20.84
N THR A 138 -16.36 -4.60 19.72
CA THR A 138 -17.70 -4.11 19.35
C THR A 138 -18.69 -5.26 19.18
N LEU A 139 -18.31 -6.30 18.45
CA LEU A 139 -19.16 -7.48 18.23
C LEU A 139 -19.41 -8.27 19.52
N GLU A 140 -18.43 -8.35 20.42
CA GLU A 140 -18.60 -8.98 21.73
C GLU A 140 -19.60 -8.22 22.60
N TRP A 141 -19.55 -6.89 22.57
CA TRP A 141 -20.51 -6.04 23.25
C TRP A 141 -21.93 -6.19 22.68
N GLU A 142 -22.10 -6.12 21.36
CA GLU A 142 -23.39 -6.31 20.70
C GLU A 142 -23.99 -7.69 21.01
N LYS A 143 -23.17 -8.74 20.96
CA LYS A 143 -23.58 -10.11 21.32
C LYS A 143 -24.07 -10.19 22.76
N ALA A 144 -23.40 -9.52 23.69
CA ALA A 144 -23.83 -9.47 25.09
C ALA A 144 -25.17 -8.72 25.24
N ASP A 145 -25.37 -7.62 24.53
CA ASP A 145 -26.63 -6.87 24.56
C ASP A 145 -27.79 -7.65 23.93
N PHE A 146 -27.58 -8.29 22.78
CA PHE A 146 -28.58 -9.17 22.17
C PHE A 146 -28.96 -10.34 23.08
N LYS A 147 -27.97 -10.95 23.76
CA LYS A 147 -28.23 -12.01 24.74
C LYS A 147 -29.10 -11.50 25.89
N ARG A 148 -28.79 -10.32 26.43
CA ARG A 148 -29.59 -9.67 27.49
C ARG A 148 -31.02 -9.41 27.01
N LEU A 149 -31.19 -8.84 25.82
CA LEU A 149 -32.51 -8.55 25.24
C LEU A 149 -33.32 -9.83 24.99
N TYR A 150 -32.67 -10.88 24.49
CA TYR A 150 -33.30 -12.18 24.29
C TYR A 150 -33.80 -12.80 25.60
N GLU A 151 -32.97 -12.78 26.64
CA GLU A 151 -33.34 -13.26 27.98
C GLU A 151 -34.50 -12.45 28.56
N GLU A 152 -34.46 -11.11 28.46
CA GLU A 152 -35.54 -10.23 28.91
C GLU A 152 -36.85 -10.52 28.18
N THR A 153 -36.80 -10.69 26.86
CA THR A 153 -37.98 -10.97 26.03
C THR A 153 -38.56 -12.35 26.33
N THR A 154 -37.69 -13.35 26.53
CA THR A 154 -38.10 -14.72 26.91
C THR A 154 -38.76 -14.73 28.28
N ASN A 155 -38.20 -14.00 29.25
CA ASN A 155 -38.79 -13.85 30.58
C ASN A 155 -40.16 -13.15 30.51
N LYS A 156 -40.27 -12.04 29.76
CA LYS A 156 -41.55 -11.36 29.52
C LYS A 156 -42.58 -12.30 28.89
N LEU A 157 -42.20 -13.09 27.89
CA LEU A 157 -43.09 -14.06 27.26
C LEU A 157 -43.56 -15.13 28.26
N SER A 158 -42.65 -15.68 29.07
CA SER A 158 -42.98 -16.63 30.14
C SER A 158 -43.95 -16.01 31.16
N ASP A 159 -43.73 -14.76 31.57
CA ASP A 159 -44.63 -14.01 32.44
C ASP A 159 -46.02 -13.83 31.80
N TYR A 160 -46.10 -13.54 30.50
CA TYR A 160 -47.38 -13.46 29.79
C TYR A 160 -48.08 -14.83 29.74
N MET A 161 -47.36 -15.90 29.42
CA MET A 161 -47.92 -17.25 29.37
C MET A 161 -48.39 -17.75 30.74
N THR A 162 -47.75 -17.33 31.83
CA THR A 162 -48.17 -17.67 33.20
C THR A 162 -49.34 -16.80 33.68
N LYS A 163 -49.38 -15.51 33.33
CA LYS A 163 -50.50 -14.60 33.66
C LYS A 163 -51.76 -14.87 32.83
N PHE A 164 -51.60 -15.35 31.59
CA PHE A 164 -52.69 -15.69 30.67
C PHE A 164 -52.51 -17.13 30.18
N PRO A 165 -52.70 -18.14 31.05
CA PRO A 165 -52.62 -19.52 30.60
C PRO A 165 -53.71 -19.76 29.56
N ALA A 166 -53.38 -20.50 28.49
CA ALA A 166 -54.29 -20.85 27.38
C ALA A 166 -55.58 -21.59 27.81
N SER A 167 -55.76 -21.84 29.11
CA SER A 167 -56.91 -22.49 29.71
C SER A 167 -57.50 -21.75 30.92
N SER A 168 -57.13 -20.50 31.22
CA SER A 168 -57.93 -19.71 32.17
C SER A 168 -59.22 -19.34 31.45
N LYS A 169 -60.22 -20.19 31.65
CA LYS A 169 -61.65 -19.94 31.48
C LYS A 169 -61.87 -18.44 31.30
N ILE A 170 -62.15 -18.02 30.06
CA ILE A 170 -62.99 -16.86 29.89
C ILE A 170 -64.20 -17.22 30.74
N GLU A 171 -64.35 -16.57 31.90
CA GLU A 171 -65.60 -16.59 32.64
C GLU A 171 -66.60 -15.96 31.68
N THR A 172 -67.13 -16.78 30.78
CA THR A 172 -68.36 -16.50 30.08
C THR A 172 -69.39 -16.54 31.18
N ASN A 173 -69.53 -15.43 31.89
CA ASN A 173 -70.71 -15.14 32.65
C ASN A 173 -71.84 -15.08 31.62
N SER A 174 -72.39 -16.28 31.43
CA SER A 174 -73.68 -16.58 30.87
C SER A 174 -73.83 -16.38 29.36
N PRO A 175 -73.38 -17.37 28.55
CA PRO A 175 -73.95 -17.61 27.22
C PRO A 175 -75.48 -17.71 27.29
N GLY A 176 -76.02 -18.19 28.42
CA GLY A 176 -77.45 -18.25 28.70
C GLY A 176 -78.11 -16.87 28.88
N TYR A 177 -77.44 -15.92 29.53
CA TYR A 177 -77.96 -14.56 29.75
C TYR A 177 -77.94 -13.76 28.47
N LEU A 178 -76.83 -13.80 27.73
CA LEU A 178 -76.73 -13.17 26.42
C LEU A 178 -77.71 -13.81 25.42
N ALA A 179 -77.91 -15.14 25.45
CA ALA A 179 -78.93 -15.80 24.62
C ALA A 179 -80.35 -15.42 25.03
N SER A 180 -80.65 -15.31 26.34
CA SER A 180 -81.97 -14.90 26.84
C SER A 180 -82.27 -13.43 26.57
N GLU A 181 -81.26 -12.57 26.67
CA GLU A 181 -81.37 -11.14 26.37
C GLU A 181 -81.56 -10.94 24.87
N ASN A 182 -80.80 -11.65 24.02
CA ASN A 182 -80.99 -11.62 22.58
C ASN A 182 -82.38 -12.13 22.17
N LYS A 183 -82.90 -13.18 22.83
CA LYS A 183 -84.26 -13.66 22.61
C LYS A 183 -85.31 -12.62 23.03
N THR A 184 -85.13 -11.98 24.18
CA THR A 184 -86.03 -10.93 24.68
C THR A 184 -86.03 -9.72 23.75
N LEU A 185 -84.85 -9.26 23.31
CA LEU A 185 -84.70 -8.15 22.36
C LEU A 185 -85.33 -8.47 21.01
N ARG A 186 -85.20 -9.71 20.51
CA ARG A 186 -85.87 -10.15 19.28
C ARG A 186 -87.39 -10.17 19.43
N GLN A 187 -87.90 -10.59 20.59
CA GLN A 187 -89.34 -10.54 20.86
C GLN A 187 -89.83 -9.09 20.90
N GLN A 188 -89.15 -8.21 21.62
CA GLN A 188 -89.49 -6.79 21.69
C GLN A 188 -89.44 -6.12 20.31
N LEU A 189 -88.46 -6.46 19.48
CA LEU A 189 -88.42 -6.00 18.08
C LEU A 189 -89.61 -6.49 17.27
N SER A 190 -90.02 -7.75 17.45
CA SER A 190 -91.20 -8.32 16.80
C SER A 190 -92.46 -7.56 17.20
N ASP A 191 -92.68 -7.37 18.50
CA ASP A 191 -93.83 -6.67 19.05
C ASP A 191 -93.86 -5.21 18.56
N LEU A 192 -92.71 -4.52 18.56
CA LEU A 192 -92.59 -3.16 18.03
C LEU A 192 -92.81 -3.09 16.51
N THR A 193 -92.41 -4.11 15.75
CA THR A 193 -92.70 -4.15 14.30
C THR A 193 -94.17 -4.40 14.02
N GLU A 194 -94.84 -5.20 14.84
CA GLU A 194 -96.28 -5.45 14.74
C GLU A 194 -97.08 -4.22 15.16
N GLU A 195 -96.67 -3.54 16.23
CA GLU A 195 -97.23 -2.25 16.63
C GLU A 195 -96.99 -1.19 15.56
N ASN A 196 -95.79 -1.11 14.97
CA ASN A 196 -95.54 -0.23 13.83
C ASN A 196 -96.42 -0.56 12.63
N LYS A 197 -96.69 -1.84 12.38
CA LYS A 197 -97.60 -2.27 11.31
C LYS A 197 -99.01 -1.79 11.62
N HIS A 198 -99.48 -1.97 12.85
CA HIS A 198 -100.78 -1.48 13.31
C HIS A 198 -100.89 0.05 13.25
N LEU A 199 -99.84 0.78 13.65
CA LEU A 199 -99.77 2.23 13.56
C LEU A 199 -99.74 2.69 12.10
N LYS A 200 -99.02 2.00 11.21
CA LYS A 200 -99.04 2.28 9.77
C LYS A 200 -100.40 1.97 9.15
N GLU A 201 -101.10 0.93 9.61
CA GLU A 201 -102.48 0.65 9.20
C GLU A 201 -103.44 1.72 9.74
N LEU A 202 -103.28 2.17 10.99
CA LEU A 202 -104.04 3.28 11.57
C LEU A 202 -103.76 4.61 10.86
N VAL A 203 -102.51 4.88 10.49
CA VAL A 203 -102.12 6.04 9.67
C VAL A 203 -102.70 5.90 8.27
N ARG A 204 -102.62 4.73 7.61
CA ARG A 204 -103.28 4.51 6.32
C ARG A 204 -104.79 4.65 6.40
N MET A 205 -105.42 4.18 7.47
CA MET A 205 -106.85 4.36 7.72
C MET A 205 -107.16 5.85 7.94
N LYS A 206 -106.36 6.55 8.75
CA LYS A 206 -106.49 7.98 9.01
C LYS A 206 -106.26 8.81 7.74
N ASP A 207 -105.27 8.46 6.92
CA ASP A 207 -104.97 9.05 5.61
C ASP A 207 -106.09 8.76 4.59
N SER A 208 -106.79 7.63 4.71
CA SER A 208 -108.00 7.35 3.93
C SER A 208 -109.26 8.06 4.43
N TYR A 209 -109.25 8.63 5.64
CA TYR A 209 -110.32 9.46 6.21
C TYR A 209 -109.99 10.97 6.25
N SER A 210 -108.73 11.36 6.04
CA SER A 210 -108.31 12.75 5.87
C SER A 210 -108.22 13.11 4.39
N SER A 211 -109.39 13.40 3.82
CA SER A 211 -109.47 14.29 2.67
C SER A 211 -108.89 15.65 3.04
N GLU A 212 -107.73 16.00 2.47
CA GLU A 212 -107.45 17.33 1.94
C GLU A 212 -106.14 17.29 1.13
N PRO A 213 -106.14 17.75 -0.14
CA PRO A 213 -104.92 17.88 -0.92
C PRO A 213 -104.18 19.14 -0.47
N ILE A 214 -102.84 19.16 -0.50
CA ILE A 214 -101.98 20.25 -1.00
C ILE A 214 -100.51 20.04 -0.55
N HIS A 215 -99.63 20.04 -1.57
CA HIS A 215 -98.22 20.41 -1.62
C HIS A 215 -97.40 20.53 -0.32
N ASP A 216 -96.31 19.75 -0.21
CA ASP A 216 -94.98 20.37 -0.37
C ASP A 216 -93.85 19.31 -0.60
N ASP A 217 -93.61 19.01 -1.88
CA ASP A 217 -92.50 18.16 -2.37
C ASP A 217 -91.12 18.76 -2.05
N HIS A 218 -91.11 20.04 -1.64
CA HIS A 218 -89.90 20.80 -1.32
C HIS A 218 -89.28 20.37 0.01
N VAL A 219 -90.10 20.06 1.02
CA VAL A 219 -89.63 19.60 2.34
C VAL A 219 -89.03 18.20 2.19
N ALA A 220 -89.69 17.31 1.44
CA ALA A 220 -89.20 15.97 1.18
C ALA A 220 -87.90 15.96 0.35
N ARG A 221 -87.69 16.93 -0.54
CA ARG A 221 -86.41 17.13 -1.24
C ARG A 221 -85.33 17.68 -0.32
N LEU A 222 -85.64 18.70 0.48
CA LEU A 222 -84.68 19.30 1.40
C LEU A 222 -84.15 18.27 2.42
N THR A 223 -85.03 17.44 2.97
CA THR A 223 -84.62 16.35 3.88
C THR A 223 -83.71 15.32 3.19
N ARG A 224 -83.93 15.05 1.90
CA ARG A 224 -83.12 14.11 1.13
C ARG A 224 -81.73 14.68 0.83
N ASP A 225 -81.65 15.96 0.50
CA ASP A 225 -80.39 16.63 0.19
C ASP A 225 -79.52 16.78 1.46
N PHE A 226 -80.12 17.10 2.61
CA PHE A 226 -79.42 17.12 3.90
C PHE A 226 -78.81 15.76 4.29
N LEU A 227 -79.56 14.67 4.10
CA LEU A 227 -79.06 13.31 4.40
C LEU A 227 -77.91 12.90 3.47
N ARG A 228 -77.91 13.39 2.22
CA ARG A 228 -76.84 13.12 1.26
C ARG A 228 -75.56 13.88 1.60
N GLU A 229 -75.69 15.12 2.06
CA GLU A 229 -74.55 15.97 2.43
C GLU A 229 -73.82 15.45 3.67
N LEU A 230 -74.56 14.91 4.64
CA LEU A 230 -73.97 14.24 5.81
C LEU A 230 -73.17 12.99 5.45
N SER A 231 -73.55 12.26 4.39
CA SER A 231 -72.82 11.05 3.96
C SER A 231 -71.47 11.35 3.28
N ASN A 232 -71.30 12.54 2.71
CA ASN A 232 -70.08 12.93 1.99
C ASN A 232 -69.00 13.54 2.90
N LEU A 233 -69.30 13.76 4.18
CA LEU A 233 -68.36 14.34 5.16
C LEU A 233 -67.36 13.32 5.74
N ASP A 234 -67.61 12.01 5.57
CA ASP A 234 -66.78 10.94 6.15
C ASP A 234 -65.57 10.53 5.24
N ASP A 235 -65.60 10.87 3.94
CA ASP A 235 -64.62 10.37 2.95
C ASP A 235 -63.40 11.31 2.71
N ASN A 236 -63.30 12.46 3.40
CA ASN A 236 -62.32 13.52 3.07
C ASN A 236 -61.10 13.63 4.01
N VAL A 237 -60.68 12.53 4.65
CA VAL A 237 -59.41 12.49 5.42
C VAL A 237 -58.36 11.69 4.63
N SER A 238 -57.57 12.38 3.81
CA SER A 238 -56.33 11.83 3.22
C SER A 238 -55.14 12.02 4.17
N PRO A 239 -54.24 11.03 4.33
CA PRO A 239 -52.99 11.19 5.06
C PRO A 239 -51.88 11.72 4.12
N GLU A 240 -51.32 12.89 4.42
CA GLU A 240 -49.99 13.27 3.96
C GLU A 240 -48.94 12.44 4.71
N ASN A 241 -48.07 11.73 3.99
CA ASN A 241 -46.62 11.68 4.25
C ASN A 241 -45.89 10.71 3.29
N GLY A 242 -44.79 11.21 2.73
CA GLY A 242 -43.63 10.37 2.39
C GLY A 242 -43.10 10.52 0.97
N THR A 243 -42.10 11.39 0.79
CA THR A 243 -40.87 11.08 0.04
C THR A 243 -39.82 12.17 0.31
N GLU A 244 -38.94 11.91 1.29
CA GLU A 244 -37.50 12.24 1.15
C GLU A 244 -36.76 10.90 1.19
N GLY A 245 -35.87 10.72 0.21
CA GLY A 245 -35.13 9.49 -0.10
C GLY A 245 -34.77 9.46 -1.58
#